data_AF-M5C6J4-F1
#
_entry.id   AF-M5C6J4-F1
#
_cell.length_a   1.000
_cell.length_b   1.000
_cell.length_c   1.000
_cell.angle_alpha   90.00
_cell.angle_beta   90.00
_cell.angle_gamma   90.00
#
_symmetry.space_group_name_H-M   'P 1'
#
loop_
_entity.id
_entity.type
_entity.pdbx_description
1 polymer ?
#
loop_
_entity_poly.entity_id
_entity_poly.type
_entity_poly.pdbx_seq_one_letter_code
_entity_poly.pdbx_strand_id
1 'polypeptide(L)'
;MTDVLSASPREAARERMTSVIWTTALGLPIVQPYRKAKKKQILTALQSVFISDPNLPTQVDPVKQSAAFPPNFVHSLDATHMMLTALECRASSITFASVHDSYWTHASTVDDMSAIIRDTFIALHSSNILQKLRDEFVDRYKDYRVPLSTLTDRELCFILSSLVHPSREVAPPAKLLSLILALVKRSNSRYAKEDGTKRAMAAAKEMLSNAELEAGKDTVESAVEMPPVEEAAPVPDEDVIEDFVEGSEESEKPKKRKAPTKSKGRVVAGKLDSDLQYILLTDLLPILPEKGDFDVAKIKESQYFFS
;
A
#
# COMPACT_ATOMS: atom_id res chain seq x y z
N MET A 1 23.75 5.04 -15.72
CA MET A 1 22.57 5.74 -15.14
C MET A 1 21.72 6.44 -16.22
N THR A 2 21.90 6.09 -17.50
CA THR A 2 21.26 6.75 -18.67
C THR A 2 20.21 5.88 -19.38
N ASP A 3 20.11 4.58 -19.07
CA ASP A 3 19.24 3.64 -19.79
C ASP A 3 17.80 3.52 -19.25
N VAL A 4 17.48 4.16 -18.12
CA VAL A 4 16.11 4.11 -17.56
C VAL A 4 15.16 5.06 -18.31
N LEU A 5 15.70 6.05 -19.03
CA LEU A 5 14.90 7.02 -19.79
C LEU A 5 14.49 6.52 -21.20
N SER A 6 15.04 5.39 -21.67
CA SER A 6 14.68 4.78 -22.96
C SER A 6 13.70 3.61 -22.86
N ALA A 7 13.35 3.17 -21.64
CA ALA A 7 12.37 2.11 -21.45
C ALA A 7 10.97 2.65 -21.77
N SER A 8 10.20 1.94 -22.58
CA SER A 8 8.81 2.29 -22.80
C SER A 8 8.05 2.27 -21.46
N PRO A 9 7.00 3.07 -21.27
CA PRO A 9 6.21 3.05 -20.03
C PRO A 9 5.65 1.67 -19.67
N ARG A 10 5.48 0.79 -20.67
CA ARG A 10 5.11 -0.62 -20.50
C ARG A 10 6.25 -1.49 -19.95
N GLU A 11 7.49 -1.22 -20.35
CA GLU A 11 8.69 -1.90 -19.82
C GLU A 11 9.01 -1.40 -18.40
N ALA A 12 8.95 -0.09 -18.16
CA ALA A 12 9.09 0.48 -16.82
C ALA A 12 8.00 -0.02 -15.86
N ALA A 13 6.76 -0.21 -16.33
CA ALA A 13 5.70 -0.84 -15.53
C ALA A 13 5.91 -2.34 -15.27
N ARG A 14 6.65 -3.04 -16.14
CA ARG A 14 7.03 -4.45 -15.93
C ARG A 14 8.16 -4.59 -14.91
N GLU A 15 9.09 -3.65 -14.79
CA GLU A 15 10.28 -3.81 -13.93
C GLU A 15 10.10 -3.37 -12.47
N ARG A 16 8.96 -3.72 -11.86
CA ARG A 16 8.77 -3.51 -10.41
C ARG A 16 9.59 -4.54 -9.63
N MET A 17 10.82 -4.19 -9.27
CA MET A 17 11.73 -5.05 -8.48
C MET A 17 11.79 -4.68 -7.00
N THR A 18 11.27 -3.50 -6.64
CA THR A 18 11.32 -2.95 -5.28
C THR A 18 10.30 -3.61 -4.37
N SER A 19 10.78 -4.28 -3.33
CA SER A 19 9.96 -4.81 -2.23
C SER A 19 9.79 -3.78 -1.13
N VAL A 20 8.75 -3.94 -0.31
CA VAL A 20 8.62 -3.14 0.91
C VAL A 20 9.65 -3.62 1.92
N ILE A 21 10.36 -2.64 2.49
CA ILE A 21 11.40 -2.81 3.51
C ILE A 21 11.10 -1.81 4.63
N TRP A 22 11.22 -2.23 5.89
CA TRP A 22 11.24 -1.38 7.08
C TRP A 22 12.23 -1.93 8.10
N THR A 23 12.55 -1.14 9.13
CA THR A 23 13.48 -1.53 10.19
C THR A 23 12.73 -1.60 11.51
N THR A 24 12.96 -2.67 12.29
CA THR A 24 12.38 -2.75 13.64
C THR A 24 13.04 -1.76 14.60
N ALA A 25 12.42 -1.52 15.76
CA ALA A 25 13.01 -0.64 16.78
C ALA A 25 14.37 -1.16 17.32
N LEU A 26 14.67 -2.45 17.11
CA LEU A 26 15.96 -3.07 17.46
C LEU A 26 17.00 -2.99 16.32
N GLY A 27 16.68 -2.34 15.20
CA GLY A 27 17.59 -2.19 14.07
C GLY A 27 17.60 -3.37 13.09
N LEU A 28 16.69 -4.33 13.21
CA LEU A 28 16.61 -5.46 12.28
C LEU A 28 15.87 -5.03 11.00
N PRO A 29 16.50 -5.07 9.82
CA PRO A 29 15.80 -4.80 8.57
C PRO A 29 14.90 -5.98 8.17
N ILE A 30 13.66 -5.68 7.83
CA ILE A 30 12.66 -6.65 7.37
C ILE A 30 12.34 -6.37 5.91
N VAL A 31 12.47 -7.39 5.08
CA VAL A 31 12.23 -7.34 3.63
C VAL A 31 11.11 -8.32 3.29
N GLN A 32 10.01 -7.83 2.69
CA GLN A 32 8.92 -8.71 2.28
C GLN A 32 9.29 -9.50 1.01
N PRO A 33 9.35 -10.86 1.06
CA PRO A 33 9.86 -11.69 -0.03
C PRO A 33 8.79 -12.03 -1.09
N TYR A 34 7.66 -11.31 -1.13
CA TYR A 34 6.57 -11.62 -2.06
C TYR A 34 6.92 -11.20 -3.48
N ARG A 35 7.35 -12.19 -4.28
CA ARG A 35 7.71 -12.05 -5.68
C ARG A 35 6.94 -13.04 -6.55
N LYS A 36 6.77 -12.71 -7.84
CA LYS A 36 6.13 -13.57 -8.83
C LYS A 36 7.08 -14.70 -9.25
N ALA A 37 6.97 -15.84 -8.57
CA ALA A 37 7.76 -17.03 -8.89
C ALA A 37 7.49 -17.51 -10.33
N LYS A 38 8.54 -17.63 -11.13
CA LYS A 38 8.46 -18.20 -12.48
C LYS A 38 8.85 -19.67 -12.41
N LYS A 39 7.85 -20.55 -12.53
CA LYS A 39 8.08 -21.99 -12.62
C LYS A 39 8.60 -22.33 -14.01
N LYS A 40 9.68 -23.10 -14.07
CA LYS A 40 10.22 -23.68 -15.29
C LYS A 40 10.05 -25.19 -15.24
N GLN A 41 9.63 -25.75 -16.36
CA GLN A 41 9.58 -27.19 -16.54
C GLN A 41 11.00 -27.72 -16.79
N ILE A 42 11.44 -28.66 -15.97
CA ILE A 42 12.72 -29.34 -16.10
C ILE A 42 12.48 -30.82 -16.33
N LEU A 43 12.95 -31.31 -17.47
CA LEU A 43 12.94 -32.72 -17.78
C LEU A 43 14.06 -33.40 -16.98
N THR A 44 13.69 -34.38 -16.16
CA THR A 44 14.63 -35.26 -15.47
C THR A 44 14.54 -36.67 -16.05
N ALA A 45 15.44 -37.57 -15.65
CA ALA A 45 15.43 -38.96 -16.13
C ALA A 45 14.14 -39.73 -15.79
N LEU A 46 13.43 -39.36 -14.72
CA LEU A 46 12.20 -40.03 -14.28
C LEU A 46 10.92 -39.35 -14.78
N GLN A 47 10.87 -38.03 -14.67
CA GLN A 47 9.68 -37.24 -15.00
C GLN A 47 10.04 -35.79 -15.27
N SER A 48 9.06 -35.05 -15.76
CA SER A 48 9.16 -33.61 -15.87
C SER A 48 8.62 -32.95 -14.60
N VAL A 49 9.43 -32.10 -13.95
CA VAL A 49 9.02 -31.34 -12.75
C VAL A 49 8.96 -29.84 -13.04
N PHE A 50 8.01 -29.14 -12.42
CA PHE A 50 7.93 -27.69 -12.45
C PHE A 50 8.58 -27.12 -11.20
N ILE A 51 9.77 -26.51 -11.34
CA ILE A 51 10.49 -25.89 -10.23
C ILE A 51 10.65 -24.38 -10.46
N SER A 52 10.73 -23.63 -9.37
CA SER A 52 11.11 -22.20 -9.42
C SER A 52 12.55 -22.08 -8.97
N ASP A 53 13.35 -21.33 -9.73
CA ASP A 53 14.70 -20.97 -9.30
C ASP A 53 14.63 -19.79 -8.30
N PRO A 54 15.07 -19.96 -7.05
CA PRO A 54 15.04 -18.90 -6.04
C PRO A 54 16.05 -17.78 -6.30
N ASN A 55 17.08 -18.01 -7.12
CA ASN A 55 18.13 -17.03 -7.40
C ASN A 55 17.77 -16.09 -8.55
N LEU A 56 16.71 -16.38 -9.31
CA LEU A 56 16.28 -15.51 -10.40
C LEU A 56 15.61 -14.24 -9.84
N PRO A 57 16.10 -13.03 -10.20
CA PRO A 57 15.43 -11.80 -9.82
C PRO A 57 14.08 -11.71 -10.53
N THR A 58 13.01 -11.91 -9.76
CA THR A 58 11.64 -11.81 -10.26
C THR A 58 10.97 -10.53 -9.76
N GLN A 59 10.00 -10.05 -10.52
CA GLN A 59 9.16 -8.91 -10.15
C GLN A 59 8.45 -9.15 -8.83
N VAL A 60 8.18 -8.09 -8.08
CA VAL A 60 7.36 -8.17 -6.87
C VAL A 60 5.91 -8.45 -7.22
N ASP A 61 5.21 -9.13 -6.32
CA ASP A 61 3.76 -9.34 -6.41
C ASP A 61 3.05 -8.24 -5.62
N PRO A 62 2.52 -7.18 -6.28
CA PRO A 62 1.97 -6.01 -5.57
C PRO A 62 0.77 -6.37 -4.68
N VAL A 63 -0.05 -7.33 -5.10
CA VAL A 63 -1.25 -7.74 -4.35
C VAL A 63 -0.85 -8.44 -3.06
N LYS A 64 0.13 -9.35 -3.13
CA LYS A 64 0.63 -10.04 -1.94
C LYS A 64 1.42 -9.10 -1.03
N GLN A 65 2.22 -8.19 -1.59
CA GLN A 65 2.93 -7.17 -0.81
C GLN A 65 1.95 -6.31 -0.01
N SER A 66 0.90 -5.77 -0.65
CA SER A 66 -0.09 -4.92 0.02
C SER A 66 -0.90 -5.69 1.08
N ALA A 67 -1.33 -6.91 0.77
CA ALA A 67 -2.14 -7.72 1.70
C ALA A 67 -1.33 -8.20 2.91
N ALA A 68 -0.04 -8.50 2.72
CA ALA A 68 0.81 -9.03 3.78
C ALA A 68 1.53 -7.95 4.61
N PHE A 69 1.48 -6.68 4.20
CA PHE A 69 2.14 -5.61 4.94
C PHE A 69 1.59 -5.45 6.36
N PRO A 70 0.27 -5.28 6.60
CA PRO A 70 -0.26 -5.13 7.95
C PRO A 70 0.10 -6.29 8.90
N PRO A 71 -0.10 -7.58 8.57
CA PRO A 71 0.23 -8.66 9.50
C PRO A 71 1.74 -8.77 9.73
N ASN A 72 2.59 -8.63 8.70
CA ASN A 72 4.03 -8.73 8.88
C ASN A 72 4.59 -7.57 9.72
N PHE A 73 4.00 -6.37 9.60
CA PHE A 73 4.40 -5.24 10.43
C PHE A 73 4.07 -5.49 11.91
N VAL A 74 2.86 -5.96 12.23
CA VAL A 74 2.48 -6.30 13.61
C VAL A 74 3.36 -7.44 14.16
N HIS A 75 3.55 -8.52 13.41
CA HIS A 75 4.45 -9.61 13.82
C HIS A 75 5.88 -9.14 14.09
N SER A 76 6.36 -8.13 13.34
CA SER A 76 7.68 -7.54 13.61
C SER A 76 7.74 -6.76 14.91
N LEU A 77 6.64 -6.11 15.31
CA LEU A 77 6.52 -5.43 16.60
C LEU A 77 6.44 -6.44 17.74
N ASP A 78 5.69 -7.53 17.57
CA ASP A 78 5.57 -8.59 18.56
C ASP A 78 6.91 -9.27 18.81
N ALA A 79 7.65 -9.61 17.75
CA ALA A 79 9.00 -10.16 17.85
C ALA A 79 9.98 -9.18 18.51
N THR A 80 9.83 -7.88 18.23
CA THR A 80 10.62 -6.81 18.86
C THR A 80 10.33 -6.73 20.35
N HIS A 81 9.05 -6.77 20.73
CA HIS A 81 8.61 -6.76 22.11
C HIS A 81 9.12 -8.00 22.87
N MET A 82 8.95 -9.19 22.29
CA MET A 82 9.49 -10.45 22.83
C MET A 82 11.00 -10.35 23.10
N MET A 83 11.76 -9.81 22.14
CA MET A 83 13.21 -9.68 22.28
C MET A 83 13.60 -8.67 23.36
N LEU A 84 12.89 -7.53 23.46
CA LEU A 84 13.09 -6.55 24.53
C LEU A 84 12.81 -7.18 25.90
N THR A 85 11.69 -7.89 26.04
CA THR A 85 11.35 -8.63 27.27
C THR A 85 12.43 -9.65 27.62
N ALA A 86 12.92 -10.43 26.65
CA ALA A 86 13.98 -11.41 26.88
C ALA A 86 15.29 -10.76 27.38
N LEU A 87 15.64 -9.59 26.86
CA LEU A 87 16.82 -8.84 27.30
C LEU A 87 16.67 -8.34 28.75
N GLU A 88 15.51 -7.79 29.10
CA GLU A 88 15.22 -7.32 30.47
C GLU A 88 15.10 -8.48 31.48
N CYS A 89 14.47 -9.58 31.10
CA CYS A 89 14.43 -10.80 31.91
C CYS A 89 15.85 -11.31 32.18
N ARG A 90 16.72 -11.32 31.17
CA ARG A 90 18.12 -11.71 31.33
C ARG A 90 18.88 -10.77 32.27
N ALA A 91 18.65 -9.45 32.19
CA ALA A 91 19.25 -8.48 33.09
C ALA A 91 18.79 -8.69 34.55
N SER A 92 17.53 -9.08 34.74
CA SER A 92 16.94 -9.43 36.04
C SER A 92 17.20 -10.88 36.48
N SER A 93 18.05 -11.63 35.76
CA SER A 93 18.35 -13.05 36.04
C SER A 93 17.13 -13.99 36.05
N ILE A 94 16.11 -13.67 35.26
CA ILE A 94 14.91 -14.49 35.06
C ILE A 94 15.10 -15.39 33.84
N THR A 95 14.89 -16.70 34.01
CA THR A 95 14.86 -17.65 32.88
C THR A 95 13.68 -17.33 31.98
N PHE A 96 13.94 -17.05 30.70
CA PHE A 96 12.91 -16.72 29.71
C PHE A 96 12.90 -17.75 28.59
N ALA A 97 11.69 -18.24 28.27
CA ALA A 97 11.42 -19.00 27.06
C ALA A 97 10.16 -18.43 26.39
N SER A 98 10.09 -18.49 25.07
CA SER A 98 8.95 -17.94 24.33
C SER A 98 8.53 -18.84 23.18
N VAL A 99 7.22 -18.96 23.01
CA VAL A 99 6.59 -19.51 21.81
C VAL A 99 5.71 -18.41 21.24
N HIS A 100 6.27 -17.64 20.31
CA HIS A 100 5.63 -16.44 19.75
C HIS A 100 5.18 -15.45 20.84
N ASP A 101 3.87 -15.31 21.06
CA ASP A 101 3.22 -14.41 22.02
C ASP A 101 3.06 -15.02 23.43
N SER A 102 3.46 -16.28 23.61
CA SER A 102 3.39 -16.97 24.90
C SER A 102 4.76 -17.01 25.57
N TYR A 103 4.89 -16.37 26.75
CA TYR A 103 6.16 -16.26 27.49
C TYR A 103 6.16 -17.12 28.74
N TRP A 104 7.23 -17.88 28.93
CA TRP A 104 7.38 -18.88 29.98
C TRP A 104 8.60 -18.56 30.86
N THR A 105 8.45 -18.80 32.16
CA THR A 105 9.48 -18.68 33.19
C THR A 105 9.18 -19.65 34.34
N HIS A 106 10.02 -19.69 35.37
CA HIS A 106 9.72 -20.43 36.59
C HIS A 106 8.55 -19.80 37.36
N ALA A 107 7.74 -20.63 38.01
CA ALA A 107 6.55 -20.16 38.75
C ALA A 107 6.85 -19.08 39.80
N SER A 108 8.05 -19.10 40.40
CA SER A 108 8.47 -18.11 41.40
C SER A 108 8.76 -16.72 40.84
N THR A 109 8.95 -16.59 39.53
CA THR A 109 9.37 -15.33 38.85
C THR A 109 8.33 -14.83 37.84
N VAL A 110 7.10 -15.38 37.87
CA VAL A 110 6.03 -15.00 36.95
C VAL A 110 5.59 -13.55 37.18
N ASP A 111 5.44 -13.14 38.43
CA ASP A 111 5.00 -11.77 38.77
C ASP A 111 6.02 -10.72 38.30
N ASP A 112 7.31 -11.00 38.54
CA ASP A 112 8.41 -10.14 38.09
C ASP A 112 8.46 -10.05 36.55
N MET A 113 8.34 -11.19 35.86
CA MET A 113 8.28 -11.22 34.40
C MET A 113 7.05 -10.46 33.87
N SER A 114 5.89 -10.59 34.53
CA SER A 114 4.66 -9.89 34.16
C SER A 114 4.82 -8.37 34.24
N ALA A 115 5.54 -7.87 35.25
CA ALA A 115 5.89 -6.44 35.34
C ALA A 115 6.81 -6.00 34.18
N ILE A 116 7.84 -6.79 33.88
CA ILE A 116 8.79 -6.51 32.78
C ILE A 116 8.08 -6.46 31.42
N ILE A 117 7.15 -7.38 31.15
CA ILE A 117 6.36 -7.41 29.92
C ILE A 117 5.58 -6.09 29.76
N ARG A 118 4.88 -5.64 30.81
CA ARG A 118 4.13 -4.37 30.75
C ARG A 118 5.06 -3.18 30.52
N ASP A 119 6.19 -3.13 31.22
CA ASP A 119 7.14 -2.01 31.11
C ASP A 119 7.78 -1.94 29.71
N THR A 120 8.18 -3.08 29.13
CA THR A 120 8.74 -3.14 27.78
C THR A 120 7.69 -2.87 26.70
N PHE A 121 6.43 -3.27 26.90
CA PHE A 121 5.33 -2.95 26.00
C PHE A 121 5.06 -1.44 25.95
N ILE A 122 5.03 -0.80 27.13
CA ILE A 122 4.89 0.66 27.25
C ILE A 122 6.07 1.34 26.58
N ALA A 123 7.31 0.90 26.82
CA ALA A 123 8.50 1.49 26.22
C ALA A 123 8.45 1.46 24.68
N LEU A 124 8.01 0.35 24.10
CA LEU A 124 7.90 0.19 22.65
C LEU A 124 6.81 1.12 22.06
N HIS A 125 5.60 1.10 22.60
CA HIS A 125 4.42 1.81 22.08
C HIS A 125 4.29 3.28 22.51
N SER A 126 5.09 3.71 23.48
CA SER A 126 5.24 5.14 23.81
C SER A 126 5.90 5.91 22.68
N SER A 127 6.75 5.24 21.88
CA SER A 127 7.37 5.86 20.73
C SER A 127 6.39 5.97 19.54
N ASN A 128 6.58 6.99 18.68
CA ASN A 128 5.75 7.17 17.49
C ASN A 128 6.18 6.20 16.38
N ILE A 129 5.82 4.92 16.52
CA ILE A 129 6.24 3.84 15.62
C ILE A 129 5.83 4.13 14.16
N LEU A 130 4.58 4.53 13.92
CA LEU A 130 4.08 4.82 12.57
C LEU A 130 4.74 6.07 11.96
N GLN A 131 5.09 7.07 12.77
CA GLN A 131 5.84 8.23 12.30
C GLN A 131 7.24 7.82 11.86
N LYS A 132 7.96 7.05 12.69
CA LYS A 132 9.29 6.53 12.33
C LYS A 132 9.25 5.70 11.05
N LEU A 133 8.23 4.86 10.88
CA LEU A 133 8.01 4.08 9.66
C LEU A 133 7.79 4.99 8.44
N ARG A 134 6.97 6.04 8.57
CA ARG A 134 6.75 7.02 7.51
C ARG A 134 8.06 7.71 7.14
N ASP A 135 8.79 8.21 8.12
CA ASP A 135 10.04 8.94 7.90
C ASP A 135 11.07 8.05 7.21
N GLU A 136 11.16 6.78 7.63
CA GLU A 136 11.99 5.76 6.97
C GLU A 136 11.55 5.54 5.51
N PHE A 137 10.25 5.48 5.23
CA PHE A 137 9.75 5.30 3.87
C PHE A 137 10.03 6.54 3.00
N VAL A 138 9.89 7.73 3.55
CA VAL A 138 10.21 8.98 2.84
C VAL A 138 11.69 9.01 2.49
N ASP A 139 12.59 8.70 3.41
CA ASP A 139 14.03 8.70 3.14
C ASP A 139 14.46 7.57 2.19
N ARG A 140 14.02 6.32 2.46
CA ARG A 140 14.38 5.15 1.65
C ARG A 140 13.88 5.26 0.21
N TYR A 141 12.68 5.81 0.01
CA TYR A 141 12.05 5.86 -1.30
C TYR A 141 11.97 7.27 -1.92
N LYS A 142 12.78 8.23 -1.44
CA LYS A 142 12.75 9.62 -1.90
C LYS A 142 12.86 9.81 -3.42
N ASP A 143 13.72 9.02 -4.06
CA ASP A 143 14.02 9.13 -5.50
C ASP A 143 13.16 8.20 -6.36
N TYR A 144 12.19 7.49 -5.76
CA TYR A 144 11.36 6.51 -6.44
C TYR A 144 10.19 7.18 -7.16
N ARG A 145 9.90 6.67 -8.36
CA ARG A 145 8.89 7.23 -9.26
C ARG A 145 7.84 6.19 -9.62
N VAL A 146 6.58 6.60 -9.63
CA VAL A 146 5.43 5.77 -9.97
C VAL A 146 4.82 6.25 -11.29
N PRO A 147 4.66 5.38 -12.30
CA PRO A 147 4.05 5.76 -13.57
C PRO A 147 2.52 5.94 -13.43
N LEU A 148 2.01 7.06 -13.94
CA LEU A 148 0.59 7.41 -13.86
C LEU A 148 -0.36 6.39 -14.47
N SER A 149 0.05 5.72 -15.55
CA SER A 149 -0.79 4.71 -16.22
C SER A 149 -1.16 3.52 -15.35
N THR A 150 -0.41 3.32 -14.26
CA THR A 150 -0.62 2.18 -13.36
C THR A 150 -1.58 2.49 -12.22
N LEU A 151 -1.92 3.76 -12.00
CA LEU A 151 -2.87 4.15 -10.97
C LEU A 151 -4.30 3.87 -11.45
N THR A 152 -5.09 3.29 -10.56
CA THR A 152 -6.52 3.07 -10.73
C THR A 152 -7.30 4.35 -10.39
N ASP A 153 -8.52 4.46 -10.90
CA ASP A 153 -9.40 5.59 -10.60
C ASP A 153 -9.65 5.75 -9.09
N ARG A 154 -9.69 4.63 -8.35
CA ARG A 154 -9.81 4.62 -6.88
C ARG A 154 -8.60 5.26 -6.22
N GLU A 155 -7.40 4.86 -6.62
CA GLU A 155 -6.14 5.41 -6.09
C GLU A 155 -6.02 6.90 -6.41
N LEU A 156 -6.38 7.33 -7.63
CA LEU A 156 -6.38 8.75 -7.99
C LEU A 156 -7.30 9.60 -7.11
N CYS A 157 -8.51 9.12 -6.80
CA CYS A 157 -9.43 9.81 -5.90
C CYS A 157 -8.88 9.90 -4.47
N PHE A 158 -8.24 8.83 -4.00
CA PHE A 158 -7.62 8.79 -2.67
C PHE A 158 -6.40 9.73 -2.58
N ILE A 159 -5.54 9.71 -3.60
CA ILE A 159 -4.36 10.59 -3.70
C ILE A 159 -4.81 12.05 -3.71
N LEU A 160 -5.83 12.41 -4.51
CA LEU A 160 -6.38 13.77 -4.53
C LEU A 160 -6.83 14.21 -3.13
N SER A 161 -7.54 13.34 -2.41
CA SER A 161 -8.00 13.61 -1.04
C SER A 161 -6.83 13.81 -0.08
N SER A 162 -5.74 13.05 -0.23
CA SER A 162 -4.54 13.18 0.59
C SER A 162 -3.66 14.39 0.22
N LEU A 163 -3.70 14.87 -1.03
CA LEU A 163 -2.92 16.05 -1.47
C LEU A 163 -3.52 17.35 -0.93
N VAL A 164 -4.84 17.38 -0.78
CA VAL A 164 -5.62 18.56 -0.40
C VAL A 164 -5.87 18.62 1.11
N HIS A 165 -5.44 17.61 1.86
CA HIS A 165 -5.70 17.55 3.29
C HIS A 165 -5.01 18.71 4.04
N PRO A 166 -5.73 19.43 4.93
CA PRO A 166 -5.19 20.63 5.60
C PRO A 166 -3.97 20.35 6.49
N SER A 167 -3.88 19.15 7.07
CA SER A 167 -2.75 18.72 7.91
C SER A 167 -1.49 18.30 7.13
N ARG A 168 -1.43 18.53 5.81
CA ARG A 168 -0.25 18.21 5.02
C ARG A 168 0.80 19.32 5.17
N GLU A 169 1.96 18.98 5.74
CA GLU A 169 3.05 19.95 6.00
C GLU A 169 3.67 20.54 4.71
N VAL A 170 3.71 19.75 3.64
CA VAL A 170 4.31 20.15 2.36
C VAL A 170 3.23 20.38 1.32
N ALA A 171 3.14 21.62 0.80
CA ALA A 171 2.25 21.97 -0.28
C ALA A 171 2.55 21.11 -1.53
N PRO A 172 1.54 20.48 -2.14
CA PRO A 172 1.77 19.66 -3.32
C PRO A 172 2.19 20.54 -4.51
N PRO A 173 3.04 20.02 -5.42
CA PRO A 173 3.36 20.74 -6.65
C PRO A 173 2.08 21.06 -7.44
N ALA A 174 1.87 22.33 -7.82
CA ALA A 174 0.65 22.77 -8.50
C ALA A 174 0.40 22.02 -9.83
N LYS A 175 1.46 21.66 -10.55
CA LYS A 175 1.40 20.82 -11.75
C LYS A 175 0.87 19.40 -11.48
N LEU A 176 1.25 18.81 -10.35
CA LEU A 176 0.78 17.48 -9.94
C LEU A 176 -0.70 17.53 -9.54
N LEU A 177 -1.07 18.53 -8.74
CA LEU A 177 -2.44 18.69 -8.27
C LEU A 177 -3.42 18.96 -9.43
N SER A 178 -3.05 19.84 -10.36
CA SER A 178 -3.86 20.14 -11.56
C SER A 178 -4.04 18.92 -12.46
N LEU A 179 -2.99 18.12 -12.66
CA LEU A 179 -3.04 16.87 -13.43
C LEU A 179 -3.96 15.83 -12.79
N ILE A 180 -3.79 15.54 -11.49
CA ILE A 180 -4.63 14.57 -10.78
C ILE A 180 -6.09 15.02 -10.74
N LEU A 181 -6.33 16.32 -10.52
CA LEU A 181 -7.67 16.89 -10.57
C LEU A 181 -8.33 16.72 -11.95
N ALA A 182 -7.59 16.92 -13.04
CA ALA A 182 -8.09 16.71 -14.40
C ALA A 182 -8.40 15.23 -14.67
N LEU A 183 -7.55 14.31 -14.21
CA LEU A 183 -7.77 12.87 -14.31
C LEU A 183 -9.02 12.41 -13.54
N VAL A 184 -9.18 12.86 -12.29
CA VAL A 184 -10.34 12.52 -11.45
C VAL A 184 -11.64 13.09 -12.02
N LYS A 185 -11.64 14.34 -12.53
CA LYS A 185 -12.82 14.94 -13.20
C LYS A 185 -13.25 14.18 -14.45
N ARG A 186 -12.29 13.59 -15.16
CA ARG A 186 -12.55 12.82 -16.37
C ARG A 186 -13.08 11.42 -16.05
N SER A 187 -12.68 10.84 -14.93
CA SER A 187 -13.20 9.55 -14.46
C SER A 187 -14.71 9.66 -14.17
N ASN A 188 -15.50 8.77 -14.78
CA ASN A 188 -16.93 8.61 -14.45
C ASN A 188 -17.14 7.51 -13.39
N SER A 189 -16.10 7.20 -12.61
CA SER A 189 -16.13 6.16 -11.59
C SER A 189 -17.07 6.51 -10.43
N ARG A 190 -17.54 5.49 -9.71
CA ARG A 190 -18.35 5.64 -8.49
C ARG A 190 -17.59 6.45 -7.43
N TYR A 191 -16.28 6.23 -7.31
CA TYR A 191 -15.41 6.90 -6.34
C TYR A 191 -15.29 8.42 -6.57
N ALA A 192 -15.35 8.87 -7.83
CA ALA A 192 -15.36 10.29 -8.18
C ALA A 192 -16.66 10.99 -7.74
N LYS A 193 -17.73 10.22 -7.51
CA LYS A 193 -19.06 10.72 -7.09
C LYS A 193 -19.25 10.70 -5.58
N GLU A 194 -18.32 10.16 -4.82
CA GLU A 194 -18.36 10.18 -3.35
C GLU A 194 -18.16 11.60 -2.82
N ASP A 195 -18.82 11.92 -1.71
CA ASP A 195 -18.82 13.28 -1.17
C ASP A 195 -17.44 13.72 -0.67
N GLY A 196 -16.61 12.78 -0.19
CA GLY A 196 -15.21 13.05 0.16
C GLY A 196 -14.41 13.54 -1.05
N THR A 197 -14.50 12.84 -2.17
CA THR A 197 -13.81 13.20 -3.42
C THR A 197 -14.31 14.54 -3.98
N LYS A 198 -15.62 14.83 -3.88
CA LYS A 198 -16.17 16.14 -4.30
C LYS A 198 -15.60 17.29 -3.49
N ARG A 199 -15.48 17.12 -2.17
CA ARG A 199 -14.84 18.13 -1.29
C ARG A 199 -13.38 18.31 -1.67
N ALA A 200 -12.65 17.21 -1.89
CA ALA A 200 -11.25 17.26 -2.34
C ALA A 200 -11.11 17.96 -3.70
N MET A 201 -12.02 17.73 -4.66
CA MET A 201 -12.03 18.43 -5.95
C MET A 201 -12.30 19.94 -5.82
N ALA A 202 -13.19 20.34 -4.89
CA ALA A 202 -13.49 21.74 -4.64
C ALA A 202 -12.28 22.44 -4.01
N ALA A 203 -11.70 21.87 -2.96
CA ALA A 203 -10.53 22.43 -2.31
C ALA A 203 -9.28 22.43 -3.23
N ALA A 204 -9.08 21.40 -4.06
CA ALA A 204 -8.04 21.42 -5.09
C ALA A 204 -8.22 22.57 -6.10
N LYS A 205 -9.47 22.92 -6.44
CA LYS A 205 -9.79 24.02 -7.35
C LYS A 205 -9.51 25.38 -6.71
N GLU A 206 -9.72 25.51 -5.41
CA GLU A 206 -9.39 26.74 -4.66
C GLU A 206 -7.88 26.94 -4.51
N MET A 207 -7.11 25.85 -4.43
CA MET A 207 -5.64 25.89 -4.33
C MET A 207 -4.92 26.20 -5.65
N LEU A 208 -5.61 26.15 -6.80
CA LEU A 208 -5.01 26.32 -8.13
C LEU A 208 -5.50 27.59 -8.81
N SER A 209 -4.59 28.27 -9.52
CA SER A 209 -4.96 29.37 -10.41
C SER A 209 -5.72 28.87 -11.64
N ASN A 210 -6.48 29.76 -12.28
CA ASN A 210 -7.18 29.43 -13.53
C ASN A 210 -6.22 28.97 -14.63
N ALA A 211 -5.00 29.51 -14.70
CA ALA A 211 -4.00 29.10 -15.67
C ALA A 211 -3.50 27.66 -15.45
N GLU A 212 -3.32 27.24 -14.19
CA GLU A 212 -2.90 25.88 -13.85
C GLU A 212 -4.02 24.85 -14.07
N LEU A 213 -5.27 25.26 -13.84
CA LEU A 213 -6.44 24.44 -14.12
C LEU A 213 -6.60 24.15 -15.62
N GLU A 214 -6.36 25.13 -16.48
CA GLU A 214 -6.40 24.92 -17.94
C GLU A 214 -5.19 24.11 -18.42
N ALA A 215 -3.98 24.41 -17.92
CA ALA A 215 -2.78 23.63 -18.27
C ALA A 215 -2.92 22.13 -17.94
N GLY A 216 -3.48 21.79 -16.78
CA GLY A 216 -3.74 20.40 -16.40
C GLY A 216 -4.76 19.70 -17.30
N LYS A 217 -5.82 20.42 -17.73
CA LYS A 217 -6.82 19.88 -18.65
C LYS A 217 -6.23 19.65 -20.05
N ASP A 218 -5.52 20.63 -20.60
CA ASP A 218 -4.90 20.54 -21.92
C ASP A 218 -3.91 19.38 -22.00
N THR A 219 -3.16 19.15 -20.91
CA THR A 219 -2.25 18.01 -20.77
C THR A 219 -2.98 16.67 -20.80
N VAL A 220 -4.10 16.55 -20.08
CA VAL A 220 -4.89 15.31 -20.07
C VAL A 220 -5.59 15.10 -21.42
N GLU A 221 -6.14 16.15 -22.03
CA GLU A 221 -6.87 16.06 -23.30
C GLU A 221 -5.94 15.71 -24.49
N SER A 222 -4.73 16.25 -24.52
CA SER A 222 -3.72 15.92 -25.52
C SER A 222 -3.18 14.48 -25.39
N ALA A 223 -3.19 13.90 -24.18
CA ALA A 223 -2.70 12.55 -23.92
C ALA A 223 -3.75 11.44 -24.05
N VAL A 224 -4.95 11.76 -24.53
CA VAL A 224 -6.06 10.82 -24.69
C VAL A 224 -6.10 10.25 -26.09
N GLU A 225 -6.06 8.92 -26.19
CA GLU A 225 -6.49 8.22 -27.40
C GLU A 225 -7.79 7.46 -27.14
N MET A 226 -8.64 7.43 -28.17
CA MET A 226 -9.78 6.53 -28.19
C MET A 226 -9.28 5.10 -28.42
N PRO A 227 -9.82 4.08 -27.72
CA PRO A 227 -9.50 2.70 -28.06
C PRO A 227 -9.91 2.43 -29.53
N PRO A 228 -9.13 1.64 -30.28
CA PRO A 228 -9.59 1.16 -31.58
C PRO A 228 -10.90 0.41 -31.38
N VAL A 229 -11.84 0.60 -32.31
CA VAL A 229 -13.12 -0.11 -32.31
C VAL A 229 -12.86 -1.57 -32.70
N GLU A 230 -12.36 -2.37 -31.77
CA GLU A 230 -12.45 -3.83 -31.86
C GLU A 230 -13.75 -4.25 -31.16
N GLU A 231 -14.54 -5.03 -31.89
CA GLU A 231 -15.81 -5.58 -31.45
C GLU A 231 -15.70 -6.17 -30.04
N ALA A 232 -16.65 -5.77 -29.19
CA ALA A 232 -16.72 -6.17 -27.81
C ALA A 232 -16.80 -7.70 -27.67
N ALA A 233 -15.66 -8.33 -27.40
CA ALA A 233 -15.63 -9.61 -26.70
C ALA A 233 -15.99 -9.35 -25.22
N PRO A 234 -16.85 -10.17 -24.60
CA PRO A 234 -17.25 -9.96 -23.22
C PRO A 234 -16.03 -10.16 -22.32
N VAL A 235 -15.64 -9.12 -21.60
CA VAL A 235 -14.68 -9.23 -20.50
C VAL A 235 -15.41 -9.99 -19.38
N PRO A 236 -14.83 -11.04 -18.79
CA PRO A 236 -15.44 -11.69 -17.63
C PRO A 236 -15.47 -10.68 -16.48
N ASP A 237 -16.59 -10.65 -15.74
CA ASP A 237 -16.74 -9.90 -14.50
C ASP A 237 -15.66 -10.36 -13.49
N GLU A 238 -14.57 -9.59 -13.34
CA GLU A 238 -13.73 -9.67 -12.14
C GLU A 238 -14.39 -8.85 -11.04
N ASP A 239 -15.38 -9.45 -10.38
CA ASP A 239 -15.82 -9.12 -9.02
C ASP A 239 -16.73 -10.26 -8.52
N VAL A 240 -16.15 -11.45 -8.29
CA VAL A 240 -16.72 -12.45 -7.37
C VAL A 240 -15.58 -13.04 -6.54
N ILE A 241 -15.48 -12.60 -5.30
CA ILE A 241 -14.86 -13.38 -4.23
C ILE A 241 -15.89 -14.47 -3.92
N GLU A 242 -15.61 -15.72 -4.32
CA GLU A 242 -16.41 -16.87 -3.92
C GLU A 242 -16.17 -17.14 -2.43
N ASP A 243 -17.06 -16.63 -1.58
CA ASP A 243 -17.27 -17.20 -0.25
C ASP A 243 -18.09 -18.48 -0.40
N PHE A 244 -17.48 -19.56 0.07
CA PHE A 244 -18.03 -20.90 0.10
C PHE A 244 -19.10 -20.97 1.22
N VAL A 245 -20.39 -20.92 0.86
CA VAL A 245 -21.49 -21.32 1.76
C VAL A 245 -22.51 -22.13 0.96
N GLU A 246 -22.59 -23.42 1.28
CA GLU A 246 -23.60 -24.38 0.84
C GLU A 246 -24.99 -23.96 1.33
N GLY A 247 -26.00 -23.92 0.43
CA GLY A 247 -27.41 -23.86 0.84
C GLY A 247 -28.38 -23.20 -0.14
N SER A 248 -28.91 -24.01 -1.06
CA SER A 248 -30.31 -24.05 -1.57
C SER A 248 -31.03 -22.79 -2.11
N GLU A 249 -31.59 -23.01 -3.31
CA GLU A 249 -32.85 -22.52 -3.90
C GLU A 249 -32.84 -21.38 -4.95
N GLU A 250 -33.42 -21.75 -6.10
CA GLU A 250 -33.63 -20.99 -7.34
C GLU A 250 -34.56 -19.79 -7.18
N SER A 251 -34.27 -18.69 -7.90
CA SER A 251 -35.34 -17.91 -8.56
C SER A 251 -34.80 -17.01 -9.69
N GLU A 252 -35.37 -17.19 -10.89
CA GLU A 252 -35.18 -16.34 -12.07
C GLU A 252 -35.77 -14.93 -11.89
N LYS A 253 -35.04 -13.87 -12.27
CA LYS A 253 -35.60 -12.53 -12.56
C LYS A 253 -34.91 -11.81 -13.74
N PRO A 254 -35.62 -10.89 -14.44
CA PRO A 254 -35.52 -10.71 -15.90
C PRO A 254 -34.52 -9.65 -16.39
N LYS A 255 -34.01 -9.86 -17.61
CA LYS A 255 -33.08 -9.00 -18.36
C LYS A 255 -33.71 -7.64 -18.72
N LYS A 256 -33.16 -6.53 -18.19
CA LYS A 256 -33.38 -5.17 -18.73
C LYS A 256 -32.19 -4.74 -19.61
N ARG A 257 -32.48 -4.39 -20.87
CA ARG A 257 -31.54 -3.80 -21.84
C ARG A 257 -30.99 -2.46 -21.31
N LYS A 258 -29.65 -2.31 -21.18
CA LYS A 258 -28.97 -1.04 -20.90
C LYS A 258 -28.49 -0.38 -22.20
N ALA A 259 -28.68 0.94 -22.29
CA ALA A 259 -28.25 1.81 -23.39
C ALA A 259 -26.71 1.91 -23.49
N PRO A 260 -26.13 2.26 -24.66
CA PRO A 260 -24.69 2.23 -24.87
C PRO A 260 -24.00 3.38 -24.11
N THR A 261 -23.21 3.03 -23.10
CA THR A 261 -22.29 3.96 -22.43
C THR A 261 -21.14 4.32 -23.37
N LYS A 262 -21.08 5.59 -23.80
CA LYS A 262 -19.91 6.15 -24.51
C LYS A 262 -18.67 5.99 -23.62
N SER A 263 -17.77 5.06 -23.94
CA SER A 263 -16.48 4.90 -23.27
C SER A 263 -15.58 6.08 -23.59
N LYS A 264 -15.31 6.96 -22.61
CA LYS A 264 -14.29 7.99 -22.74
C LYS A 264 -12.92 7.32 -22.67
N GLY A 265 -12.05 7.57 -23.65
CA GLY A 265 -10.73 6.91 -23.79
C GLY A 265 -9.82 7.09 -22.57
N ARG A 266 -8.93 6.11 -22.36
CA ARG A 266 -7.94 6.06 -21.27
C ARG A 266 -6.73 6.92 -21.64
N VAL A 267 -6.16 7.63 -20.66
CA VAL A 267 -4.93 8.42 -20.87
C VAL A 267 -3.78 7.46 -21.20
N VAL A 268 -3.10 7.71 -22.32
CA VAL A 268 -1.98 6.89 -22.78
C VAL A 268 -0.69 7.46 -22.24
N ALA A 269 0.04 6.67 -21.44
CA ALA A 269 1.28 7.12 -20.79
C ALA A 269 2.29 7.76 -21.75
N GLY A 270 2.39 7.30 -23.00
CA GLY A 270 3.39 7.79 -23.97
C GLY A 270 3.11 9.17 -24.59
N LYS A 271 1.95 9.80 -24.32
CA LYS A 271 1.58 11.11 -24.86
C LYS A 271 1.49 12.22 -23.81
N LEU A 272 1.68 11.88 -22.54
CA LEU A 272 1.78 12.86 -21.47
C LEU A 272 3.17 13.49 -21.51
N ASP A 273 3.28 14.77 -21.15
CA ASP A 273 4.55 15.47 -21.04
C ASP A 273 5.55 14.65 -20.19
N SER A 274 6.81 14.58 -20.60
CA SER A 274 7.80 13.63 -20.02
C SER A 274 7.99 13.82 -18.51
N ASP A 275 7.79 15.04 -18.03
CA ASP A 275 7.88 15.41 -16.61
C ASP A 275 6.65 14.98 -15.78
N LEU A 276 5.52 14.72 -16.43
CA LEU A 276 4.26 14.37 -15.78
C LEU A 276 3.93 12.88 -15.88
N GLN A 277 4.66 12.12 -16.69
CA GLN A 277 4.48 10.68 -16.85
C GLN A 277 4.71 9.89 -15.54
N TYR A 278 5.50 10.46 -14.63
CA TYR A 278 5.92 9.84 -13.37
C TYR A 278 5.69 10.78 -12.18
N ILE A 279 5.16 10.24 -11.08
CA ILE A 279 4.99 10.95 -9.81
C ILE A 279 6.00 10.42 -8.79
N LEU A 280 6.55 11.28 -7.94
CA LEU A 280 7.38 10.85 -6.80
C LEU A 280 6.55 10.03 -5.81
N LEU A 281 7.10 8.91 -5.34
CA LEU A 281 6.40 8.04 -4.38
C LEU A 281 6.11 8.76 -3.06
N THR A 282 7.02 9.64 -2.62
CA THR A 282 6.86 10.44 -1.39
C THR A 282 5.62 11.32 -1.40
N ASP A 283 5.21 11.82 -2.57
CA ASP A 283 4.04 12.67 -2.71
C ASP A 283 2.73 11.89 -2.58
N LEU A 284 2.78 10.58 -2.86
CA LEU A 284 1.66 9.65 -2.81
C LEU A 284 1.42 9.07 -1.42
N LEU A 285 2.37 9.19 -0.49
CA LEU A 285 2.22 8.63 0.85
C LEU A 285 1.09 9.35 1.61
N PRO A 286 0.06 8.62 2.09
CA PRO A 286 -1.07 9.22 2.78
C PRO A 286 -0.61 9.86 4.08
N ILE A 287 -1.23 10.94 4.52
CA ILE A 287 -0.97 11.49 5.85
C ILE A 287 -1.24 10.43 6.93
N LEU A 288 -0.46 10.48 8.02
CA LEU A 288 -0.70 9.58 9.14
C LEU A 288 -1.98 10.01 9.88
N PRO A 289 -2.81 9.05 10.30
CA PRO A 289 -3.92 9.37 11.20
C PRO A 289 -3.39 9.86 12.55
N GLU A 290 -4.17 10.70 13.23
CA GLU A 290 -3.86 11.11 14.60
C GLU A 290 -3.82 9.88 15.52
N LYS A 291 -2.88 9.88 16.48
CA LYS A 291 -2.81 8.83 17.50
C LYS A 291 -4.09 8.90 18.33
N GLY A 292 -4.76 7.76 18.52
CA GLY A 292 -5.95 7.71 19.35
C GLY A 292 -5.65 8.07 20.82
N ASP A 293 -6.70 8.42 21.57
CA ASP A 293 -6.63 8.90 22.96
C ASP A 293 -6.25 7.81 23.99
N PHE A 294 -5.85 6.62 23.54
CA PHE A 294 -5.53 5.52 24.41
C PHE A 294 -4.16 5.72 25.07
N ASP A 295 -4.18 5.95 26.38
CA ASP A 295 -2.99 6.03 27.20
C ASP A 295 -2.44 4.64 27.52
N VAL A 296 -1.32 4.30 26.89
CA VAL A 296 -0.60 3.04 27.05
C VAL A 296 -0.12 2.85 28.49
N ALA A 297 0.11 3.92 29.26
CA ALA A 297 0.58 3.82 30.64
C ALA A 297 -0.45 3.13 31.56
N LYS A 298 -1.74 3.21 31.23
CA LYS A 298 -2.83 2.54 31.98
C LYS A 298 -2.71 1.01 31.98
N ILE A 299 -1.95 0.45 31.04
CA ILE A 299 -1.68 -0.99 30.99
C ILE A 299 -0.91 -1.45 32.23
N LYS A 300 -0.08 -0.59 32.84
CA LYS A 300 0.71 -0.94 34.03
C LYS A 300 -0.16 -1.34 35.21
N GLU A 301 -1.35 -0.75 35.32
CA GLU A 301 -2.31 -1.00 36.40
C GLU A 301 -3.31 -2.11 36.05
N SER A 302 -3.31 -2.60 34.81
CA SER A 302 -4.27 -3.61 34.35
C SER A 302 -3.91 -4.99 34.86
N GLN A 303 -4.83 -5.59 35.63
CA GLN A 303 -4.71 -6.97 36.09
C GLN A 303 -4.97 -8.02 35.00
N TYR A 304 -5.57 -7.62 33.87
CA TYR A 304 -5.96 -8.54 32.79
C TYR A 304 -5.06 -8.43 31.55
N PHE A 305 -4.21 -7.40 31.48
CA PHE A 305 -3.30 -7.24 30.36
C PHE A 305 -2.02 -8.06 30.65
N PHE A 306 -1.74 -9.04 29.78
CA PHE A 306 -0.67 -10.03 29.92
C PHE A 306 -0.74 -10.90 31.20
N SER A 307 -1.95 -11.21 31.67
CA SER A 307 -2.20 -12.21 32.72
C SER A 307 -2.12 -13.63 32.19
#